data_AF-A0A1V3QY64-F1
#
_entry.id   AF-A0A1V3QY64-F1
#
_cell.length_a   1.000
_cell.length_b   1.000
_cell.length_c   1.000
_cell.angle_alpha   90.00
_cell.angle_beta   90.00
_cell.angle_gamma   90.00
#
_symmetry.space_group_name_H-M   'P 1'
#
loop_
_entity.id
_entity.type
_entity.pdbx_description
1 polymer ?
#
loop_
_entity_poly.entity_id
_entity_poly.type
_entity_poly.pdbx_seq_one_letter_code
_entity_poly.pdbx_strand_id
1 'polypeptide(L)'
;MENNNLEFLKKNLKFLGFGTSLNAALEAKVSERQEFFKIGVSADFNTRQKDGSLGKDKVNYELNFSRSSKPYHYFLDSVKVTLNDQIQNTFSYGKGNDVTAKEAYNLLRGASVLKKAILTDKFNLSFIDDAGIRGKEMMVSSTEEASKIIAENVKNKVNVHGSYDLYAKGYLLRSYDGATGKDFSSIPEGKVYLSYSYFDRSTNQHEASHNLYDNLNLALEAKEAILKNPNPEQDIKGFKILHESKSHTIFEFDREGNEVSVEAPKRNENIWIKLDFEQMTEDGNYAFKKFFQNYGFNLESELSRFPIKELVNPLEKEILISSLGRGNTQMATLETGQPVLIDAVPQFKKIQFYDMDFKKLNVLPSQTQEMGR
;
A
#
# COMPACT_ATOMS: atom_id res chain seq x y z
N MET A 1 -24.79 -21.98 1.08
CA MET A 1 -23.85 -20.85 0.90
C MET A 1 -22.38 -21.26 0.80
N GLU A 2 -22.06 -22.55 0.63
CA GLU A 2 -20.69 -23.06 0.41
C GLU A 2 -20.12 -22.69 -0.98
N ASN A 3 -20.99 -22.58 -1.99
CA ASN A 3 -20.59 -22.32 -3.38
C ASN A 3 -19.92 -20.95 -3.61
N ASN A 4 -20.21 -19.94 -2.78
CA ASN A 4 -19.72 -18.59 -3.02
C ASN A 4 -18.22 -18.43 -2.66
N ASN A 5 -17.73 -19.11 -1.61
CA ASN A 5 -16.32 -19.00 -1.22
C ASN A 5 -15.40 -19.79 -2.17
N LEU A 6 -15.81 -21.00 -2.58
CA LEU A 6 -15.05 -21.80 -3.53
C LEU A 6 -14.89 -21.09 -4.89
N GLU A 7 -15.98 -20.55 -5.44
CA GLU A 7 -15.92 -19.77 -6.69
C GLU A 7 -15.05 -18.51 -6.55
N PHE A 8 -15.10 -17.85 -5.40
CA PHE A 8 -14.20 -16.74 -5.10
C PHE A 8 -12.73 -17.18 -5.12
N LEU A 9 -12.38 -18.31 -4.50
CA LEU A 9 -11.01 -18.83 -4.48
C LEU A 9 -10.52 -19.18 -5.89
N LYS A 10 -11.34 -19.87 -6.70
CA LYS A 10 -11.00 -20.17 -8.11
C LYS A 10 -10.72 -18.89 -8.91
N LYS A 11 -11.59 -17.89 -8.77
CA LYS A 11 -11.42 -16.58 -9.44
C LYS A 11 -10.14 -15.89 -8.96
N ASN A 12 -9.85 -15.95 -7.66
CA ASN A 12 -8.63 -15.39 -7.08
C ASN A 12 -7.38 -16.07 -7.65
N LEU A 13 -7.32 -17.41 -7.67
CA LEU A 13 -6.20 -18.16 -8.25
C LEU A 13 -5.96 -17.81 -9.72
N LYS A 14 -7.04 -17.63 -10.50
CA LYS A 14 -6.94 -17.16 -11.89
C LYS A 14 -6.29 -15.78 -11.97
N PHE A 15 -6.71 -14.80 -11.15
CA PHE A 15 -6.11 -13.46 -11.13
C PHE A 15 -4.67 -13.44 -10.64
N LEU A 16 -4.31 -14.34 -9.74
CA LEU A 16 -2.96 -14.52 -9.24
C LEU A 16 -2.03 -15.21 -10.25
N GLY A 17 -2.55 -15.61 -11.41
CA GLY A 17 -1.76 -16.19 -12.50
C GLY A 17 -1.58 -17.70 -12.43
N PHE A 18 -2.32 -18.41 -11.57
CA PHE A 18 -2.33 -19.88 -11.50
C PHE A 18 -3.33 -20.51 -12.49
N GLY A 19 -4.16 -19.69 -13.15
CA GLY A 19 -5.14 -20.17 -14.12
C GLY A 19 -6.25 -21.00 -13.47
N THR A 20 -6.71 -22.04 -14.18
CA THR A 20 -7.83 -22.90 -13.76
C THR A 20 -7.42 -24.35 -13.51
N SER A 21 -6.16 -24.70 -13.71
CA SER A 21 -5.65 -26.08 -13.56
C SER A 21 -5.78 -26.61 -12.14
N LEU A 22 -5.79 -25.71 -11.15
CA LEU A 22 -5.92 -26.05 -9.73
C LEU A 22 -7.36 -26.24 -9.25
N ASN A 23 -8.37 -25.92 -10.07
CA ASN A 23 -9.77 -25.87 -9.61
C ASN A 23 -10.26 -27.22 -9.08
N ALA A 24 -10.00 -28.33 -9.78
CA ALA A 24 -10.43 -29.66 -9.35
C ALA A 24 -9.75 -30.11 -8.05
N ALA A 25 -8.45 -29.83 -7.91
CA ALA A 25 -7.72 -30.15 -6.68
C ALA A 25 -8.22 -29.32 -5.49
N LEU A 26 -8.52 -28.03 -5.72
CA LEU A 26 -9.10 -27.15 -4.71
C LEU A 26 -10.49 -27.63 -4.27
N GLU A 27 -11.36 -27.98 -5.22
CA GLU A 27 -12.70 -28.52 -4.95
C GLU A 27 -12.64 -29.79 -4.08
N ALA A 28 -11.76 -30.73 -4.43
CA ALA A 28 -11.57 -31.95 -3.67
C ALA A 28 -11.12 -31.66 -2.22
N LYS A 29 -10.11 -30.79 -2.06
CA LYS A 29 -9.57 -30.44 -0.73
C LYS A 29 -10.57 -29.69 0.16
N VAL A 30 -11.34 -28.78 -0.41
CA VAL A 30 -12.41 -28.08 0.32
C VAL A 30 -13.51 -29.05 0.75
N SER A 31 -13.88 -30.01 -0.12
CA SER A 31 -14.90 -31.04 0.16
C SER A 31 -14.47 -32.01 1.26
N GLU A 32 -13.16 -32.30 1.38
CA GLU A 32 -12.57 -33.10 2.47
C GLU A 32 -12.63 -32.38 3.83
N ARG A 33 -12.98 -31.09 3.87
CA ARG A 33 -13.13 -30.28 5.09
C ARG A 33 -11.87 -30.17 5.97
N GLN A 34 -10.67 -30.35 5.40
CA GLN A 34 -9.40 -30.26 6.11
C GLN A 34 -9.18 -28.85 6.67
N GLU A 35 -8.65 -28.71 7.89
CA GLU A 35 -8.36 -27.39 8.46
C GLU A 35 -7.24 -26.67 7.71
N PHE A 36 -6.23 -27.42 7.25
CA PHE A 36 -5.09 -26.91 6.50
C PHE A 36 -4.78 -27.88 5.36
N PHE A 37 -4.49 -27.34 4.18
CA PHE A 37 -4.03 -28.15 3.05
C PHE A 37 -3.12 -27.35 2.11
N LYS A 38 -2.43 -28.07 1.24
CA LYS A 38 -1.52 -27.50 0.24
C LYS A 38 -1.85 -27.99 -1.16
N ILE A 39 -1.62 -27.14 -2.16
CA ILE A 39 -1.72 -27.50 -3.58
C ILE A 39 -0.42 -27.07 -4.27
N GLY A 40 0.25 -28.02 -4.92
CA GLY A 40 1.45 -27.78 -5.70
C GLY A 40 1.15 -27.56 -7.18
N VAL A 41 1.88 -26.65 -7.82
CA VAL A 41 1.90 -26.48 -9.30
C VAL A 41 3.29 -26.05 -9.74
N SER A 42 3.69 -26.47 -10.93
CA SER A 42 4.95 -26.04 -11.54
C SER A 42 4.71 -25.29 -12.83
N ALA A 43 5.61 -24.37 -13.15
CA ALA A 43 5.64 -23.68 -14.44
C ALA A 43 7.07 -23.57 -14.95
N ASP A 44 7.22 -23.64 -16.27
CA ASP A 44 8.47 -23.34 -16.94
C ASP A 44 8.40 -21.92 -17.52
N PHE A 45 9.45 -21.13 -17.31
CA PHE A 45 9.61 -19.83 -17.95
C PHE A 45 10.84 -19.86 -18.84
N ASN A 46 10.72 -19.27 -20.02
CA ASN A 46 11.89 -19.05 -20.86
C ASN A 46 12.84 -18.09 -20.16
N THR A 47 14.11 -18.46 -20.13
CA THR A 47 15.21 -17.66 -19.60
C THR A 47 16.34 -17.71 -20.61
N ARG A 48 17.09 -16.62 -20.80
CA ARG A 48 18.30 -16.67 -21.64
C ARG A 48 19.51 -16.83 -20.75
N GLN A 49 20.32 -17.83 -21.08
CA GLN A 49 21.56 -18.15 -20.40
C GLN A 49 22.65 -17.14 -20.78
N LYS A 50 23.73 -17.11 -20.00
CA LYS A 50 24.88 -16.19 -20.23
C LYS A 50 25.55 -16.38 -21.60
N ASP A 51 25.40 -17.55 -22.21
CA ASP A 51 25.93 -17.89 -23.53
C ASP A 51 24.98 -17.54 -24.69
N GLY A 52 23.84 -16.90 -24.40
CA GLY A 52 22.83 -16.52 -25.38
C GLY A 52 21.81 -17.63 -25.69
N SER A 53 21.98 -18.85 -25.18
CA SER A 53 21.03 -19.95 -25.40
C SER A 53 19.71 -19.74 -24.63
N LEU A 54 18.61 -20.26 -25.18
CA LEU A 54 17.32 -20.32 -24.50
C LEU A 54 17.34 -21.48 -23.51
N GLY A 55 17.43 -21.15 -22.23
CA GLY A 55 17.18 -22.07 -21.12
C GLY A 55 15.73 -22.04 -20.67
N LYS A 56 15.43 -22.90 -19.70
CA LYS A 56 14.16 -22.88 -18.97
C LYS A 56 14.44 -22.73 -17.48
N ASP A 57 13.78 -21.76 -16.87
CA ASP A 57 13.65 -21.67 -15.43
C ASP A 57 12.45 -22.50 -15.02
N LYS A 58 12.68 -23.49 -14.15
CA LYS A 58 11.64 -24.31 -13.55
C LYS A 58 11.23 -23.69 -12.23
N VAL A 59 9.94 -23.42 -12.07
CA VAL A 59 9.39 -22.81 -10.85
C VAL A 59 8.34 -23.72 -10.25
N ASN A 60 8.52 -24.06 -8.98
CA ASN A 60 7.54 -24.81 -8.19
C ASN A 60 6.84 -23.85 -7.23
N TYR A 61 5.51 -23.88 -7.23
CA TYR A 61 4.64 -23.12 -6.33
C TYR A 61 3.92 -24.09 -5.41
N GLU A 62 3.99 -23.86 -4.10
CA GLU A 62 3.22 -24.57 -3.09
C GLU A 62 2.28 -23.56 -2.42
N LEU A 63 0.98 -23.68 -2.71
CA LEU A 63 -0.06 -22.80 -2.22
C LEU A 63 -0.63 -23.39 -0.91
N ASN A 64 -0.55 -22.63 0.17
CA ASN A 64 -1.00 -23.03 1.51
C ASN A 64 -2.36 -22.42 1.83
N PHE A 65 -3.32 -23.25 2.22
CA PHE A 65 -4.68 -22.84 2.54
C PHE A 65 -5.05 -23.21 3.97
N SER A 66 -5.90 -22.39 4.58
CA SER A 66 -6.51 -22.66 5.88
C SER A 66 -8.01 -22.43 5.85
N ARG A 67 -8.70 -23.14 6.73
CA ARG A 67 -10.12 -22.97 7.00
C ARG A 67 -10.33 -21.86 8.04
N SER A 68 -11.30 -20.99 7.78
CA SER A 68 -11.77 -20.00 8.75
C SER A 68 -12.54 -20.64 9.91
N SER A 69 -12.59 -19.94 11.05
CA SER A 69 -13.58 -20.20 12.09
C SER A 69 -15.01 -19.95 11.63
N LYS A 70 -15.22 -19.11 10.59
CA LYS A 70 -16.52 -18.93 9.96
C LYS A 70 -16.90 -20.19 9.16
N PRO A 71 -18.17 -20.64 9.21
CA PRO A 71 -18.62 -21.80 8.46
C PRO A 71 -18.32 -21.65 6.95
N TYR A 72 -17.75 -22.70 6.34
CA TYR A 72 -17.58 -22.83 4.89
C TYR A 72 -16.69 -21.78 4.20
N HIS A 73 -15.70 -21.22 4.91
CA HIS A 73 -14.74 -20.27 4.33
C HIS A 73 -13.32 -20.79 4.41
N TYR A 74 -12.61 -20.75 3.28
CA TYR A 74 -11.18 -21.00 3.18
C TYR A 74 -10.45 -19.77 2.64
N PHE A 75 -9.17 -19.68 2.96
CA PHE A 75 -8.26 -18.63 2.52
C PHE A 75 -6.99 -19.23 1.94
N LEU A 76 -6.40 -18.52 0.97
CA LEU A 76 -5.02 -18.73 0.55
C LEU A 76 -4.14 -17.87 1.48
N ASP A 77 -3.35 -18.51 2.33
CA ASP A 77 -2.56 -17.82 3.35
C ASP A 77 -1.18 -17.43 2.83
N SER A 78 -0.57 -18.30 2.04
CA SER A 78 0.75 -18.07 1.49
C SER A 78 1.04 -18.93 0.27
N VAL A 79 2.05 -18.51 -0.50
CA VAL A 79 2.62 -19.29 -1.58
C VAL A 79 4.13 -19.37 -1.39
N LYS A 80 4.64 -20.58 -1.20
CA LYS A 80 6.08 -20.86 -1.25
C LYS A 80 6.49 -21.06 -2.71
N VAL A 81 7.49 -20.33 -3.15
CA VAL A 81 7.99 -20.38 -4.53
C VAL A 81 9.43 -20.86 -4.51
N THR A 82 9.76 -21.84 -5.35
CA THR A 82 11.10 -22.39 -5.50
C THR A 82 11.52 -22.30 -6.97
N LEU A 83 12.60 -21.57 -7.25
CA LEU A 83 13.19 -21.40 -8.57
C LEU A 83 14.42 -22.31 -8.72
N ASN A 84 14.40 -23.18 -9.73
CA ASN A 84 15.46 -24.11 -10.10
C ASN A 84 15.99 -24.95 -8.92
N ASP A 85 15.12 -25.26 -7.95
CA ASP A 85 15.45 -26.00 -6.71
C ASP A 85 16.57 -25.37 -5.86
N GLN A 86 16.87 -24.09 -6.08
CA GLN A 86 17.99 -23.37 -5.44
C GLN A 86 17.52 -22.16 -4.62
N ILE A 87 16.65 -21.33 -5.21
CA ILE A 87 16.20 -20.09 -4.58
C ILE A 87 14.75 -20.30 -4.15
N GLN A 88 14.46 -20.09 -2.87
CA GLN A 88 13.10 -20.19 -2.36
C GLN A 88 12.70 -18.94 -1.58
N ASN A 89 11.43 -18.58 -1.65
CA ASN A 89 10.84 -17.56 -0.80
C ASN A 89 9.34 -17.84 -0.60
N THR A 90 8.81 -17.49 0.56
CA THR A 90 7.37 -17.60 0.86
C THR A 90 6.74 -16.22 0.89
N PHE A 91 5.66 -16.05 0.13
CA PHE A 91 4.88 -14.81 0.08
C PHE A 91 3.55 -15.02 0.81
N SER A 92 3.19 -14.13 1.74
CA SER A 92 1.87 -14.14 2.39
C SER A 92 0.81 -13.52 1.48
N TYR A 93 -0.42 -14.03 1.56
CA TYR A 93 -1.57 -13.61 0.74
C TYR A 93 -2.74 -13.14 1.62
N GLY A 94 -3.76 -12.56 1.00
CA GLY A 94 -4.97 -12.13 1.70
C GLY A 94 -4.87 -10.76 2.37
N LYS A 95 -3.75 -10.05 2.17
CA LYS A 95 -3.56 -8.67 2.65
C LYS A 95 -3.94 -7.61 1.60
N GLY A 96 -4.32 -8.05 0.40
CA GLY A 96 -4.60 -7.19 -0.75
C GLY A 96 -3.32 -6.78 -1.46
N ASN A 97 -3.39 -6.61 -2.78
CA ASN A 97 -2.23 -6.34 -3.62
C ASN A 97 -1.15 -7.45 -3.51
N ASP A 98 -1.60 -8.69 -3.44
CA ASP A 98 -0.77 -9.90 -3.34
C ASP A 98 0.15 -10.06 -4.56
N VAL A 99 1.26 -10.78 -4.40
CA VAL A 99 2.22 -11.07 -5.46
C VAL A 99 1.60 -12.10 -6.41
N THR A 100 1.63 -11.89 -7.72
CA THR A 100 1.19 -12.93 -8.69
C THR A 100 2.25 -14.00 -8.90
N ALA A 101 1.91 -15.16 -9.47
CA ALA A 101 2.87 -16.22 -9.78
C ALA A 101 4.08 -15.70 -10.58
N LYS A 102 3.82 -14.90 -11.63
CA LYS A 102 4.89 -14.33 -12.46
C LYS A 102 5.69 -13.24 -11.73
N GLU A 103 5.05 -12.41 -10.91
CA GLU A 103 5.77 -11.43 -10.06
C GLU A 103 6.69 -12.13 -9.05
N ALA A 104 6.24 -13.24 -8.45
CA ALA A 104 7.06 -14.01 -7.51
C ALA A 104 8.30 -14.58 -8.22
N TYR A 105 8.13 -15.18 -9.39
CA TYR A 105 9.25 -15.60 -10.23
C TYR A 105 10.21 -14.44 -10.56
N ASN A 106 9.68 -13.29 -10.98
CA ASN A 106 10.51 -12.11 -11.27
C ASN A 106 11.30 -11.62 -10.04
N LEU A 107 10.69 -11.64 -8.85
CA LEU A 107 11.35 -11.32 -7.59
C LEU A 107 12.49 -12.29 -7.27
N LEU A 108 12.28 -13.60 -7.47
CA LEU A 108 13.33 -14.62 -7.27
C LEU A 108 14.48 -14.50 -8.29
N ARG A 109 14.22 -13.94 -9.48
CA ARG A 109 15.28 -13.56 -10.45
C ARG A 109 15.98 -12.24 -10.11
N GLY A 110 15.58 -11.57 -9.04
CA GLY A 110 16.17 -10.30 -8.60
C GLY A 110 15.64 -9.06 -9.32
N ALA A 111 14.54 -9.18 -10.08
CA ALA A 111 13.83 -8.03 -10.62
C ALA A 111 13.09 -7.26 -9.50
N SER A 112 12.72 -6.02 -9.79
CA SER A 112 11.85 -5.24 -8.92
C SER A 112 10.41 -5.29 -9.43
N VAL A 113 9.45 -5.28 -8.51
CA VAL A 113 8.01 -5.27 -8.82
C VAL A 113 7.37 -4.05 -8.18
N LEU A 114 6.55 -3.35 -8.95
CA LEU A 114 5.75 -2.21 -8.51
C LEU A 114 4.49 -2.71 -7.83
N LYS A 115 4.33 -2.36 -6.55
CA LYS A 115 3.19 -2.75 -5.72
C LYS A 115 2.53 -1.51 -5.11
N LYS A 116 1.24 -1.61 -4.78
CA LYS A 116 0.51 -0.59 -4.03
C LYS A 116 0.67 -0.86 -2.53
N ALA A 117 1.42 -0.01 -1.83
CA ALA A 117 1.52 -0.04 -0.38
C ALA A 117 0.49 0.89 0.25
N ILE A 118 -0.13 0.42 1.34
CA ILE A 118 -0.90 1.28 2.23
C ILE A 118 0.09 1.80 3.28
N LEU A 119 0.35 3.10 3.25
CA LEU A 119 1.17 3.77 4.25
C LEU A 119 0.25 4.51 5.19
N THR A 120 0.50 4.38 6.49
CA THR A 120 -0.10 5.27 7.47
C THR A 120 0.83 6.47 7.58
N ASP A 121 0.31 7.66 7.30
CA ASP A 121 0.99 8.90 7.66
C ASP A 121 1.19 8.93 9.20
N LYS A 122 1.97 9.89 9.68
CA LYS A 122 2.23 10.05 11.11
C LYS A 122 1.91 11.47 11.54
N PHE A 123 1.50 11.62 12.79
CA PHE A 123 1.45 12.89 13.47
C PHE A 123 2.77 13.14 14.21
N ASN A 124 3.12 14.41 14.33
CA ASN A 124 4.29 14.86 15.08
C ASN A 124 3.83 15.34 16.45
N LEU A 125 4.19 14.62 17.50
CA LEU A 125 3.98 15.03 18.88
C LEU A 125 5.26 15.70 19.39
N SER A 126 5.16 16.91 19.92
CA SER A 126 6.30 17.62 20.51
C SER A 126 5.92 18.28 21.83
N PHE A 127 6.82 18.22 22.81
CA PHE A 127 6.69 19.07 23.99
C PHE A 127 7.17 20.49 23.69
N ILE A 128 6.41 21.48 24.12
CA ILE A 128 6.73 22.90 24.06
C ILE A 128 6.84 23.36 25.51
N ASP A 129 8.02 23.81 25.92
CA ASP A 129 8.19 24.30 27.30
C ASP A 129 7.57 25.69 27.51
N ASP A 130 7.55 26.16 28.76
CA ASP A 130 7.04 27.48 29.13
C ASP A 130 7.74 28.66 28.40
N ALA A 131 8.94 28.45 27.86
CA ALA A 131 9.66 29.44 27.06
C ALA A 131 9.31 29.37 25.56
N GLY A 132 8.42 28.45 25.16
CA GLY A 132 8.05 28.21 23.77
C GLY A 132 9.06 27.37 22.98
N ILE A 133 10.05 26.77 23.66
CA ILE A 133 11.08 25.98 23.01
C ILE A 133 10.53 24.60 22.71
N ARG A 134 10.60 24.21 21.43
CA ARG A 134 10.15 22.90 20.96
C ARG A 134 11.21 21.83 21.24
N GLY A 135 10.79 20.79 21.96
CA GLY A 135 11.56 19.58 22.21
C GLY A 135 11.61 18.64 21.01
N LYS A 136 12.16 17.44 21.22
CA LYS A 136 12.28 16.41 20.18
C LYS A 136 10.91 15.95 19.68
N GLU A 137 10.77 15.87 18.35
CA GLU A 137 9.58 15.32 17.72
C GLU A 137 9.47 13.80 17.91
N MET A 138 8.26 13.35 18.24
CA MET A 138 7.87 11.95 18.35
C MET A 138 6.81 11.63 17.30
N MET A 139 7.00 10.54 16.56
CA MET A 139 6.07 10.13 15.50
C MET A 139 5.01 9.19 16.06
N VAL A 140 3.74 9.59 16.01
CA VAL A 140 2.61 8.81 16.50
C VAL A 140 1.59 8.56 15.40
N SER A 141 0.79 7.51 15.53
CA SER A 141 -0.19 7.07 14.54
C SER A 141 -1.60 7.53 14.86
N SER A 142 -1.85 7.99 16.09
CA SER A 142 -3.18 8.39 16.53
C SER A 142 -3.16 9.33 17.74
N THR A 143 -4.31 9.94 18.04
CA THR A 143 -4.49 10.73 19.27
C THR A 143 -4.45 9.86 20.53
N GLU A 144 -4.88 8.59 20.45
CA GLU A 144 -4.76 7.63 21.56
C GLU A 144 -3.30 7.29 21.88
N GLU A 145 -2.47 7.05 20.86
CA GLU A 145 -1.03 6.82 21.04
C GLU A 145 -0.34 8.04 21.67
N ALA A 146 -0.67 9.25 21.19
CA ALA A 146 -0.18 10.49 21.77
C ALA A 146 -0.56 10.63 23.25
N SER A 147 -1.83 10.40 23.58
CA SER A 147 -2.34 10.50 24.95
C SER A 147 -1.69 9.50 25.89
N LYS A 148 -1.38 8.29 25.43
CA LYS A 148 -0.64 7.28 26.21
C LYS A 148 0.78 7.73 26.54
N ILE A 149 1.51 8.28 25.56
CA ILE A 149 2.87 8.82 25.78
C ILE A 149 2.83 9.98 26.79
N ILE A 150 1.87 10.90 26.63
CA ILE A 150 1.71 12.05 27.53
C ILE A 150 1.38 11.57 28.94
N ALA A 151 0.46 10.63 29.10
CA ALA A 151 0.08 10.08 30.40
C ALA A 151 1.27 9.40 31.12
N GLU A 152 2.12 8.69 30.37
CA GLU A 152 3.35 8.10 30.91
C GLU A 152 4.35 9.18 31.37
N ASN A 153 4.54 10.24 30.57
CA ASN A 153 5.42 11.34 30.94
C ASN A 153 4.89 12.12 32.17
N VAL A 154 3.59 12.40 32.23
CA VAL A 154 2.92 13.02 33.39
C VAL A 154 3.15 12.17 34.65
N LYS A 155 2.92 10.86 34.56
CA LYS A 155 3.16 9.92 35.67
C LYS A 155 4.61 9.95 36.16
N ASN A 156 5.56 10.08 35.23
CA ASN A 156 6.99 10.14 35.52
C ASN A 156 7.52 11.55 35.82
N LYS A 157 6.64 12.57 35.81
CA LYS A 157 6.98 13.99 35.99
C LYS A 157 8.02 14.51 34.98
N VAL A 158 8.00 13.97 33.76
CA VAL A 158 8.83 14.41 32.64
C VAL A 158 8.05 15.44 31.82
N ASN A 159 8.69 16.56 31.47
CA ASN A 159 8.10 17.58 30.58
C ASN A 159 6.72 18.05 31.09
N VAL A 160 6.68 18.53 32.33
CA VAL A 160 5.45 18.94 33.03
C VAL A 160 5.23 20.47 33.06
N HIS A 161 6.19 21.25 32.58
CA HIS A 161 6.17 22.72 32.56
C HIS A 161 6.08 23.23 31.12
N GLY A 162 4.86 23.13 30.56
CA GLY A 162 4.59 23.46 29.16
C GLY A 162 3.39 22.67 28.61
N SER A 163 3.35 22.47 27.30
CA SER A 163 2.32 21.71 26.59
C SER A 163 2.90 20.63 25.70
N TYR A 164 2.10 19.62 25.39
CA TYR A 164 2.36 18.72 24.26
C TYR A 164 1.47 19.12 23.10
N ASP A 165 2.08 19.41 21.97
CA ASP A 165 1.38 19.76 20.75
C ASP A 165 1.47 18.62 19.74
N LEU A 166 0.32 18.23 19.20
CA LEU A 166 0.18 17.20 18.17
C LEU A 166 -0.10 17.87 16.82
N TYR A 167 0.78 17.67 15.84
CA TYR A 167 0.67 18.25 14.51
C TYR A 167 0.43 17.19 13.43
N ALA A 168 -0.33 17.55 12.41
CA ALA A 168 -0.43 16.80 11.15
C ALA A 168 0.02 17.70 9.99
N LYS A 169 1.11 17.32 9.30
CA LYS A 169 1.66 18.07 8.15
C LYS A 169 1.81 19.59 8.43
N GLY A 170 2.21 19.93 9.66
CA GLY A 170 2.41 21.32 10.10
C GLY A 170 1.18 22.00 10.71
N TYR A 171 0.00 21.39 10.65
CA TYR A 171 -1.22 21.91 11.28
C TYR A 171 -1.35 21.39 12.71
N LEU A 172 -1.54 22.29 13.67
CA LEU A 172 -1.83 21.92 15.06
C LEU A 172 -3.20 21.23 15.12
N LEU A 173 -3.23 19.99 15.58
CA LEU A 173 -4.46 19.23 15.79
C LEU A 173 -4.94 19.35 17.23
N ARG A 174 -4.05 19.05 18.19
CA ARG A 174 -4.39 18.96 19.60
C ARG A 174 -3.27 19.54 20.45
N SER A 175 -3.63 20.14 21.57
CA SER A 175 -2.67 20.56 22.60
C SER A 175 -3.10 20.04 23.96
N TYR A 176 -2.13 19.51 24.71
CA TYR A 176 -2.33 18.86 25.99
C TYR A 176 -1.46 19.51 27.04
N ASP A 177 -2.00 19.66 28.24
CA ASP A 177 -1.28 20.26 29.36
C ASP A 177 -0.17 19.34 29.83
N GLY A 178 1.06 19.85 29.94
CA GLY A 178 2.21 19.04 30.31
C GLY A 178 2.11 18.47 31.72
N ALA A 179 1.47 19.18 32.65
CA ALA A 179 1.37 18.78 34.05
C ALA A 179 0.28 17.73 34.29
N THR A 180 -0.84 17.82 33.58
CA THR A 180 -2.04 17.01 33.81
C THR A 180 -2.33 16.03 32.68
N GLY A 181 -1.74 16.22 31.51
CA GLY A 181 -2.08 15.52 30.27
C GLY A 181 -3.48 15.88 29.74
N LYS A 182 -4.15 16.86 30.35
CA LYS A 182 -5.49 17.25 29.96
C LYS A 182 -5.45 17.90 28.59
N ASP A 183 -6.31 17.41 27.70
CA ASP A 183 -6.57 18.08 26.45
C ASP A 183 -7.27 19.43 26.69
N PHE A 184 -6.65 20.51 26.21
CA PHE A 184 -7.27 21.83 26.22
C PHE A 184 -7.28 22.46 24.81
N SER A 185 -7.35 21.61 23.78
CA SER A 185 -7.58 21.98 22.37
C SER A 185 -8.84 22.83 22.14
N SER A 186 -9.56 23.21 23.21
CA SER A 186 -10.56 24.27 23.34
C SER A 186 -10.26 25.64 22.72
N ILE A 187 -9.07 25.87 22.16
CA ILE A 187 -8.74 27.13 21.48
C ILE A 187 -7.97 26.87 20.18
N PRO A 188 -8.58 26.29 19.13
CA PRO A 188 -8.15 26.70 17.81
C PRO A 188 -8.59 28.16 17.68
N GLU A 189 -7.65 29.11 17.66
CA GLU A 189 -7.97 30.40 17.06
C GLU A 189 -8.36 30.12 15.60
N GLY A 190 -9.64 30.33 15.27
CA GLY A 190 -10.12 30.23 13.90
C GLY A 190 -11.26 29.24 13.67
N LYS A 191 -11.71 29.25 12.43
CA LYS A 191 -12.90 28.54 11.98
C LYS A 191 -12.66 27.03 11.89
N VAL A 192 -13.70 26.25 12.16
CA VAL A 192 -13.69 24.78 12.03
C VAL A 192 -14.91 24.28 11.29
N TYR A 193 -14.79 23.14 10.62
CA TYR A 193 -15.94 22.46 10.04
C TYR A 193 -16.46 21.38 10.97
N LEU A 194 -17.75 21.40 11.29
CA LEU A 194 -18.47 20.22 11.75
C LEU A 194 -18.92 19.44 10.51
N SER A 195 -18.43 18.22 10.38
CA SER A 195 -18.93 17.25 9.41
C SER A 195 -19.67 16.13 10.12
N TYR A 196 -20.77 15.66 9.55
CA TYR A 196 -21.38 14.41 9.98
C TYR A 196 -21.87 13.61 8.78
N SER A 197 -21.61 12.31 8.81
CA SER A 197 -22.06 11.36 7.80
C SER A 197 -23.34 10.69 8.26
N TYR A 198 -24.26 10.44 7.32
CA TYR A 198 -25.52 9.79 7.60
C TYR A 198 -25.96 8.92 6.43
N PHE A 199 -26.84 7.96 6.71
CA PHE A 199 -27.61 7.27 5.69
C PHE A 199 -28.95 7.97 5.55
N ASP A 200 -29.22 8.51 4.37
CA ASP A 200 -30.47 9.18 4.04
C ASP A 200 -31.51 8.13 3.60
N ARG A 201 -32.58 8.02 4.38
CA ARG A 201 -33.66 7.05 4.16
C ARG A 201 -34.55 7.43 2.97
N SER A 202 -34.63 8.71 2.65
CA SER A 202 -35.44 9.21 1.54
C SER A 202 -34.79 8.92 0.19
N THR A 203 -33.46 8.99 0.12
CA THR A 203 -32.69 8.72 -1.11
C THR A 203 -32.07 7.32 -1.14
N ASN A 204 -32.03 6.62 0.00
CA ASN A 204 -31.36 5.32 0.18
C ASN A 204 -29.86 5.39 -0.15
N GLN A 205 -29.20 6.49 0.27
CA GLN A 205 -27.79 6.78 0.00
C GLN A 205 -27.02 7.19 1.25
N HIS A 206 -25.69 7.07 1.19
CA HIS A 206 -24.80 7.63 2.20
C HIS A 206 -24.40 9.05 1.81
N GLU A 207 -24.61 10.00 2.72
CA GLU A 207 -24.33 11.41 2.50
C GLU A 207 -23.52 12.00 3.67
N ALA A 208 -23.03 13.23 3.48
CA ALA A 208 -22.32 13.97 4.50
C ALA A 208 -22.62 15.47 4.44
N SER A 209 -22.96 16.05 5.59
CA SER A 209 -23.12 17.49 5.78
C SER A 209 -21.83 18.12 6.27
N HIS A 210 -21.57 19.37 5.89
CA HIS A 210 -20.37 20.12 6.26
C HIS A 210 -20.74 21.57 6.57
N ASN A 211 -20.64 21.96 7.84
CA ASN A 211 -21.02 23.29 8.32
C ASN A 211 -19.81 23.99 8.95
N LEU A 212 -19.54 25.24 8.53
CA LEU A 212 -18.44 26.05 9.04
C LEU A 212 -18.90 26.81 10.29
N TYR A 213 -18.08 26.78 11.34
CA TYR A 213 -18.30 27.48 12.61
C TYR A 213 -17.10 28.36 12.94
N ASP A 214 -17.34 29.47 13.64
CA ASP A 214 -16.29 30.44 13.97
C ASP A 214 -15.28 29.92 15.01
N ASN A 215 -15.63 28.88 15.77
CA ASN A 215 -14.73 28.23 16.73
C ASN A 215 -15.22 26.81 17.07
N LEU A 216 -14.36 26.08 17.79
CA LEU A 216 -14.63 24.70 18.22
C LEU A 216 -15.86 24.57 19.12
N ASN A 217 -16.07 25.48 20.06
CA ASN A 217 -17.19 25.38 21.01
C ASN A 217 -18.53 25.43 20.30
N LEU A 218 -18.71 26.35 19.34
CA LEU A 218 -19.92 26.45 18.53
C LEU A 218 -20.17 25.17 17.71
N ALA A 219 -19.10 24.57 17.17
CA ALA A 219 -19.21 23.32 16.44
C ALA A 219 -19.60 22.14 17.35
N LEU A 220 -19.06 22.08 18.57
CA LEU A 220 -19.43 21.08 19.56
C LEU A 220 -20.88 21.27 20.04
N GLU A 221 -21.32 22.50 20.30
CA GLU A 221 -22.71 22.81 20.66
C GLU A 221 -23.68 22.41 19.53
N ALA A 222 -23.31 22.65 18.28
CA ALA A 222 -24.11 22.23 17.13
C ALA A 222 -24.18 20.70 17.00
N LYS A 223 -23.08 19.98 17.25
CA LYS A 223 -23.08 18.51 17.32
C LYS A 223 -24.09 18.02 18.37
N GLU A 224 -24.06 18.60 19.56
CA GLU A 224 -25.01 18.25 20.63
C GLU A 224 -26.45 18.58 20.25
N ALA A 225 -26.69 19.70 19.55
CA ALA A 225 -28.03 20.05 19.08
C ALA A 225 -28.57 19.05 18.05
N ILE A 226 -27.72 18.57 17.13
CA ILE A 226 -28.07 17.54 16.14
C ILE A 226 -28.41 16.22 16.83
N LEU A 227 -27.63 15.82 17.84
CA LEU A 227 -27.88 14.60 18.61
C LEU A 227 -29.18 14.68 19.43
N LYS A 228 -29.52 15.85 19.98
CA LYS A 228 -30.75 16.06 20.75
C LYS A 228 -32.00 16.08 19.87
N ASN A 229 -31.91 16.62 18.66
CA ASN A 229 -33.01 16.74 17.71
C ASN A 229 -32.65 16.12 16.36
N PRO A 230 -32.49 14.78 16.28
CA PRO A 230 -32.08 14.13 15.05
C PRO A 230 -33.19 14.20 13.98
N ASN A 231 -32.78 14.42 12.73
CA ASN A 231 -33.70 14.29 11.60
C ASN A 231 -34.06 12.80 11.42
N PRO A 232 -35.34 12.39 11.48
CA PRO A 232 -35.74 10.99 11.41
C PRO A 232 -35.43 10.31 10.06
N GLU A 233 -35.22 11.10 9.00
CA GLU A 233 -34.80 10.61 7.68
C GLU A 233 -33.30 10.35 7.59
N GLN A 234 -32.50 10.88 8.54
CA GLN A 234 -31.05 10.77 8.55
C GLN A 234 -30.58 9.84 9.68
N ASP A 235 -30.09 8.66 9.31
CA ASP A 235 -29.44 7.73 10.24
C ASP A 235 -27.95 8.08 10.36
N ILE A 236 -27.61 8.87 11.37
CA ILE A 236 -26.26 9.38 11.64
C ILE A 236 -25.27 8.24 11.89
N LYS A 237 -24.09 8.33 11.27
CA LYS A 237 -23.00 7.35 11.39
C LYS A 237 -21.80 7.85 12.20
N GLY A 238 -21.69 9.16 12.41
CA GLY A 238 -20.62 9.76 13.20
C GLY A 238 -20.37 11.22 12.81
N PHE A 239 -19.52 11.87 13.59
CA PHE A 239 -19.18 13.28 13.42
C PHE A 239 -17.66 13.46 13.34
N LYS A 240 -17.22 14.52 12.68
CA LYS A 240 -15.83 14.97 12.66
C LYS A 240 -15.79 16.48 12.85
N ILE A 241 -14.83 16.96 13.63
CA ILE A 241 -14.41 18.36 13.58
C ILE A 241 -13.16 18.42 12.73
N LEU A 242 -13.20 19.22 11.67
CA LEU A 242 -12.11 19.38 10.73
C LEU A 242 -11.54 20.79 10.84
N HIS A 243 -10.24 20.91 10.58
CA HIS A 243 -9.59 22.21 10.34
C HIS A 243 -10.26 22.96 9.18
N GLU A 244 -10.19 24.31 9.14
CA GLU A 244 -10.81 25.15 8.09
C GLU A 244 -10.48 24.69 6.66
N SER A 245 -9.26 24.17 6.45
CA SER A 245 -8.84 23.57 5.17
C SER A 245 -9.65 22.32 4.73
N LYS A 246 -10.48 21.75 5.60
CA LYS A 246 -11.16 20.43 5.49
C LYS A 246 -10.25 19.22 5.36
N SER A 247 -8.93 19.39 5.37
CA SER A 247 -7.96 18.33 5.08
C SER A 247 -7.47 17.56 6.30
N HIS A 248 -7.74 18.06 7.52
CA HIS A 248 -7.25 17.48 8.76
C HIS A 248 -8.37 17.34 9.79
N THR A 249 -8.51 16.15 10.35
CA THR A 249 -9.44 15.85 11.44
C THR A 249 -8.82 16.24 12.77
N ILE A 250 -9.52 17.06 13.54
CA ILE A 250 -9.16 17.51 14.89
C ILE A 250 -9.82 16.59 15.92
N PHE A 251 -11.11 16.31 15.74
CA PHE A 251 -11.88 15.38 16.56
C PHE A 251 -12.70 14.44 15.68
N GLU A 252 -12.89 13.21 16.14
CA GLU A 252 -13.80 12.23 15.55
C GLU A 252 -14.72 11.68 16.62
N PHE A 253 -15.99 11.48 16.29
CA PHE A 253 -17.00 10.98 17.21
C PHE A 253 -17.81 9.87 16.57
N ASP A 254 -18.20 8.89 17.38
CA ASP A 254 -19.13 7.84 16.98
C ASP A 254 -20.55 8.40 16.76
N ARG A 255 -21.50 7.52 16.39
CA ARG A 255 -22.89 7.91 16.12
C ARG A 255 -23.63 8.38 17.38
N GLU A 256 -23.20 7.95 18.56
CA GLU A 256 -23.71 8.40 19.86
C GLU A 256 -23.11 9.74 20.28
N GLY A 257 -22.06 10.20 19.60
CA GLY A 257 -21.38 11.46 19.86
C GLY A 257 -20.22 11.36 20.85
N ASN A 258 -19.79 10.16 21.21
CA ASN A 258 -18.59 9.93 22.03
C ASN A 258 -17.35 10.12 21.18
N GLU A 259 -16.32 10.74 21.76
CA GLU A 259 -15.04 10.91 21.07
C GLU A 259 -14.36 9.55 20.83
N VAL A 260 -13.79 9.39 19.64
CA VAL A 260 -12.95 8.25 19.27
C VAL A 260 -11.58 8.73 18.81
N SER A 261 -10.59 7.83 18.85
CA SER A 261 -9.22 8.11 18.40
C SER A 261 -9.21 8.63 16.96
N VAL A 262 -8.53 9.75 16.73
CA VAL A 262 -8.23 10.23 15.38
C VAL A 262 -7.00 9.47 14.91
N GLU A 263 -7.19 8.63 13.90
CA GLU A 263 -6.11 7.86 13.27
C GLU A 263 -5.44 8.70 12.17
N ALA A 264 -4.12 8.59 12.08
CA ALA A 264 -3.38 9.21 11.00
C ALA A 264 -3.83 8.65 9.64
N PRO A 265 -3.96 9.51 8.62
CA PRO A 265 -4.56 9.11 7.36
C PRO A 265 -3.73 8.02 6.69
N LYS A 266 -4.42 7.01 6.17
CA LYS A 266 -3.81 6.00 5.32
C LYS A 266 -3.84 6.48 3.88
N ARG A 267 -2.74 6.30 3.18
CA ARG A 267 -2.62 6.61 1.74
C ARG A 267 -2.05 5.43 0.98
N ASN A 268 -2.53 5.27 -0.25
CA ASN A 268 -1.95 4.33 -1.17
C ASN A 268 -0.76 4.99 -1.86
N GLU A 269 0.38 4.30 -1.87
CA GLU A 269 1.56 4.71 -2.62
C GLU A 269 2.04 3.54 -3.49
N ASN A 270 2.40 3.83 -4.74
CA ASN A 270 3.11 2.87 -5.56
C ASN A 270 4.57 2.81 -5.10
N ILE A 271 5.01 1.64 -4.68
CA ILE A 271 6.39 1.38 -4.25
C ILE A 271 6.99 0.25 -5.08
N TRP A 272 8.29 0.31 -5.32
CA TRP A 272 9.02 -0.83 -5.87
C TRP A 272 9.52 -1.72 -4.74
N ILE A 273 9.36 -3.03 -4.90
CA ILE A 273 9.91 -4.03 -3.99
C ILE A 273 10.86 -4.96 -4.74
N LYS A 274 11.90 -5.43 -4.05
CA LYS A 274 12.88 -6.40 -4.55
C LYS A 274 13.34 -7.29 -3.40
N LEU A 275 13.64 -8.56 -3.66
CA LEU A 275 14.25 -9.42 -2.64
C LEU A 275 15.68 -8.97 -2.33
N ASP A 276 16.00 -8.95 -1.04
CA ASP A 276 17.35 -8.77 -0.54
C ASP A 276 18.00 -10.14 -0.32
N PHE A 277 18.81 -10.57 -1.28
CA PHE A 277 19.50 -11.85 -1.16
C PHE A 277 20.63 -11.86 -0.12
N GLU A 278 20.97 -10.69 0.44
CA GLU A 278 22.00 -10.54 1.48
C GLU A 278 21.39 -10.56 2.90
N GLN A 279 20.06 -10.46 3.02
CA GLN A 279 19.37 -10.37 4.31
C GLN A 279 18.19 -11.35 4.38
N MET A 280 18.17 -12.16 5.43
CA MET A 280 17.04 -13.05 5.74
C MET A 280 16.21 -12.52 6.90
N THR A 281 14.91 -12.81 6.87
CA THR A 281 13.99 -12.62 7.99
C THR A 281 14.12 -13.77 8.98
N GLU A 282 13.59 -13.61 10.18
CA GLU A 282 13.56 -14.66 11.22
C GLU A 282 12.89 -15.96 10.71
N ASP A 283 11.86 -15.83 9.87
CA ASP A 283 11.15 -16.97 9.26
C ASP A 283 11.92 -17.67 8.12
N GLY A 284 13.18 -17.30 7.86
CA GLY A 284 14.02 -17.91 6.83
C GLY A 284 13.69 -17.50 5.38
N ASN A 285 12.92 -16.43 5.19
CA ASN A 285 12.65 -15.81 3.88
C ASN A 285 13.66 -14.69 3.59
N TYR A 286 13.76 -14.25 2.34
CA TYR A 286 14.52 -13.04 2.00
C TYR A 286 13.77 -11.78 2.43
N ALA A 287 14.48 -10.80 2.97
CA ALA A 287 13.92 -9.49 3.26
C ALA A 287 13.57 -8.74 1.96
N PHE A 288 12.76 -7.67 2.06
CA PHE A 288 12.46 -6.81 0.92
C PHE A 288 13.22 -5.49 0.99
N LYS A 289 13.97 -5.15 -0.07
CA LYS A 289 14.34 -3.76 -0.37
C LYS A 289 13.11 -3.05 -0.92
N LYS A 290 12.78 -1.88 -0.35
CA LYS A 290 11.65 -1.04 -0.75
C LYS A 290 12.16 0.29 -1.29
N PHE A 291 11.66 0.71 -2.44
CA PHE A 291 11.96 2.00 -3.05
C PHE A 291 10.65 2.81 -3.17
N PHE A 292 10.48 3.75 -2.26
CA PHE A 292 9.34 4.67 -2.18
C PHE A 292 9.47 5.80 -3.22
N GLN A 293 8.43 6.62 -3.41
CA GLN A 293 8.46 7.72 -4.38
C GLN A 293 9.60 8.72 -4.11
N ASN A 294 9.89 9.02 -2.85
CA ASN A 294 10.99 9.89 -2.45
C ASN A 294 12.38 9.31 -2.78
N TYR A 295 12.48 8.02 -3.12
CA TYR A 295 13.71 7.44 -3.67
C TYR A 295 14.07 8.07 -5.02
N GLY A 296 13.08 8.60 -5.76
CA GLY A 296 13.31 9.37 -6.98
C GLY A 296 13.45 8.53 -8.26
N PHE A 297 12.84 7.35 -8.32
CA PHE A 297 12.67 6.60 -9.57
C PHE A 297 11.22 6.66 -10.03
N ASN A 298 10.98 7.33 -11.16
CA ASN A 298 9.69 7.33 -11.85
C ASN A 298 9.86 6.60 -13.20
N LEU A 299 9.15 5.48 -13.37
CA LEU A 299 9.27 4.62 -14.55
C LEU A 299 8.88 5.35 -15.84
N GLU A 300 7.78 6.08 -15.82
CA GLU A 300 7.27 6.77 -17.01
C GLU A 300 8.19 7.92 -17.42
N SER A 301 8.64 8.72 -16.45
CA SER A 301 9.60 9.81 -16.69
C SER A 301 10.96 9.30 -17.14
N GLU A 302 11.40 8.13 -16.68
CA GLU A 302 12.65 7.55 -17.14
C GLU A 302 12.52 6.97 -18.56
N LEU A 303 11.41 6.30 -18.87
CA LEU A 303 11.15 5.78 -20.22
C LEU A 303 11.07 6.88 -21.28
N SER A 304 10.48 8.05 -20.96
CA SER A 304 10.33 9.16 -21.90
C SER A 304 11.66 9.80 -22.33
N ARG A 305 12.78 9.42 -21.71
CA ARG A 305 14.12 9.86 -22.09
C ARG A 305 14.69 9.06 -23.26
N PHE A 306 14.03 7.99 -23.68
CA PHE A 306 14.49 7.07 -24.72
C PHE A 306 13.53 7.07 -25.93
N PRO A 307 14.05 6.85 -27.15
CA PRO A 307 13.24 6.87 -28.37
C PRO A 307 12.49 5.55 -28.55
N ILE A 308 11.45 5.31 -27.75
CA ILE A 308 10.64 4.08 -27.76
C ILE A 308 9.28 4.35 -28.41
N LYS A 309 8.94 3.59 -29.46
CA LYS A 309 7.72 3.76 -30.26
C LYS A 309 6.44 3.55 -29.46
N GLU A 310 6.42 2.54 -28.58
CA GLU A 310 5.25 2.19 -27.78
C GLU A 310 4.81 3.32 -26.82
N LEU A 311 5.68 4.30 -26.54
CA LEU A 311 5.32 5.45 -25.68
C LEU A 311 4.40 6.47 -26.36
N VAL A 312 4.31 6.43 -27.70
CA VAL A 312 3.47 7.36 -28.49
C VAL A 312 1.99 6.97 -28.37
N ASN A 313 1.69 5.68 -28.37
CA ASN A 313 0.33 5.17 -28.26
C ASN A 313 -0.04 4.97 -26.77
N PRO A 314 -1.13 5.58 -26.25
CA PRO A 314 -1.51 5.45 -24.84
C PRO A 314 -1.73 4.02 -24.36
N LEU A 315 -2.32 3.15 -25.19
CA LEU A 315 -2.60 1.76 -24.83
C LEU A 315 -1.31 0.93 -24.80
N GLU A 316 -0.45 1.06 -25.80
CA GLU A 316 0.84 0.35 -25.84
C GLU A 316 1.75 0.81 -24.69
N LYS A 317 1.76 2.11 -24.40
CA LYS A 317 2.46 2.69 -23.25
C LYS A 317 1.98 2.09 -21.94
N GLU A 318 0.67 1.99 -21.73
CA GLU A 318 0.10 1.37 -20.53
C GLU A 318 0.52 -0.10 -20.41
N ILE A 319 0.45 -0.86 -21.51
CA ILE A 319 0.87 -2.27 -21.54
C ILE A 319 2.35 -2.40 -21.19
N LEU A 320 3.22 -1.55 -21.77
CA LEU A 320 4.65 -1.52 -21.51
C LEU A 320 4.96 -1.22 -20.04
N ILE A 321 4.39 -0.13 -19.51
CA ILE A 321 4.55 0.28 -18.10
C ILE A 321 4.04 -0.80 -17.16
N SER A 322 2.88 -1.39 -17.45
CA SER A 322 2.27 -2.46 -16.66
C SER A 322 3.14 -3.73 -16.67
N SER A 323 3.75 -4.07 -17.81
CA SER A 323 4.65 -5.23 -17.91
C SER A 323 5.94 -5.03 -17.12
N LEU A 324 6.59 -3.88 -17.28
CA LEU A 324 7.80 -3.51 -16.53
C LEU A 324 7.52 -3.37 -15.04
N GLY A 325 6.37 -2.82 -14.67
CA GLY A 325 5.87 -2.75 -13.29
C GLY A 325 5.74 -4.12 -12.65
N ARG A 326 5.39 -5.17 -13.41
CA ARG A 326 5.37 -6.56 -12.91
C ARG A 326 6.76 -7.21 -12.82
N GLY A 327 7.83 -6.45 -13.10
CA GLY A 327 9.21 -6.94 -13.12
C GLY A 327 9.54 -7.81 -14.34
N ASN A 328 8.75 -7.73 -15.42
CA ASN A 328 9.07 -8.45 -16.65
C ASN A 328 10.15 -7.72 -17.44
N THR A 329 11.02 -8.50 -18.09
CA THR A 329 11.74 -8.05 -19.27
C THR A 329 10.77 -7.94 -20.44
N GLN A 330 10.64 -6.75 -21.00
CA GLN A 330 9.66 -6.45 -22.04
C GLN A 330 10.37 -6.07 -23.33
N MET A 331 9.90 -6.62 -24.45
CA MET A 331 10.32 -6.15 -25.76
C MET A 331 9.71 -4.78 -26.04
N ALA A 332 10.53 -3.87 -26.54
CA ALA A 332 10.15 -2.54 -27.00
C ALA A 332 10.82 -2.27 -28.34
N THR A 333 10.30 -1.30 -29.09
CA THR A 333 10.77 -0.95 -30.42
C THR A 333 11.33 0.46 -30.40
N LEU A 334 12.60 0.62 -30.78
CA LEU A 334 13.17 1.95 -30.92
C LEU A 334 12.51 2.68 -32.11
N GLU A 335 12.53 4.02 -32.11
CA GLU A 335 12.03 4.82 -33.25
C GLU A 335 12.70 4.45 -34.58
N THR A 336 13.94 3.94 -34.52
CA THR A 336 14.68 3.38 -35.66
C THR A 336 14.04 2.12 -36.26
N GLY A 337 13.10 1.48 -35.56
CA GLY A 337 12.49 0.21 -35.92
C GLY A 337 13.17 -1.02 -35.32
N GLN A 338 14.31 -0.84 -34.63
CA GLN A 338 15.05 -1.94 -34.04
C GLN A 338 14.39 -2.43 -32.74
N PRO A 339 14.16 -3.76 -32.59
CA PRO A 339 13.65 -4.31 -31.34
C PRO A 339 14.77 -4.38 -30.29
N VAL A 340 14.40 -4.09 -29.04
CA VAL A 340 15.26 -4.19 -27.86
C VAL A 340 14.47 -4.80 -26.71
N LEU A 341 15.18 -5.37 -25.74
CA LEU A 341 14.58 -5.81 -24.48
C LEU A 341 14.90 -4.80 -23.40
N ILE A 342 13.94 -4.54 -22.51
CA ILE A 342 14.09 -3.58 -21.42
C ILE A 342 13.59 -4.10 -20.08
N ASP A 343 14.32 -3.75 -19.02
CA ASP A 343 13.96 -3.95 -17.62
C ASP A 343 13.86 -2.61 -16.89
N ALA A 344 12.92 -2.49 -15.96
CA ALA A 344 12.94 -1.44 -14.95
C ALA A 344 13.91 -1.83 -13.82
N VAL A 345 14.88 -0.96 -13.50
CA VAL A 345 15.85 -1.20 -12.42
C VAL A 345 15.82 -0.06 -11.40
N PRO A 346 14.76 0.03 -10.57
CA PRO A 346 14.56 1.11 -9.60
C PRO A 346 15.76 1.32 -8.68
N GLN A 347 16.41 0.24 -8.22
CA GLN A 347 17.59 0.30 -7.35
C GLN A 347 18.68 1.24 -7.90
N PHE A 348 18.88 1.24 -9.23
CA PHE A 348 19.87 2.09 -9.91
C PHE A 348 19.22 3.26 -10.68
N LYS A 349 17.94 3.51 -10.44
CA LYS A 349 17.13 4.58 -11.05
C LYS A 349 17.25 4.66 -12.58
N LYS A 350 17.19 3.52 -13.26
CA LYS A 350 17.39 3.44 -14.72
C LYS A 350 16.51 2.39 -15.40
N ILE A 351 16.42 2.50 -16.72
CA ILE A 351 16.01 1.41 -17.61
C ILE A 351 17.26 0.69 -18.10
N GLN A 352 17.26 -0.64 -17.97
CA GLN A 352 18.33 -1.46 -18.52
C GLN A 352 17.91 -2.01 -19.87
N PHE A 353 18.72 -1.75 -20.90
CA PHE A 353 18.51 -2.27 -22.25
C PHE A 353 19.38 -3.49 -22.51
N TYR A 354 18.86 -4.38 -23.34
CA TYR A 354 19.55 -5.53 -23.89
C TYR A 354 19.21 -5.69 -25.37
N ASP A 355 20.10 -6.33 -26.12
CA ASP A 355 19.74 -6.84 -27.44
C ASP A 355 18.79 -8.05 -27.31
N MET A 356 18.38 -8.60 -28.46
CA MET A 356 17.46 -9.74 -28.48
C MET A 356 18.09 -11.02 -27.92
N ASP A 357 19.42 -11.06 -27.75
CA ASP A 357 20.19 -12.14 -27.13
C ASP A 357 20.46 -11.92 -25.64
N PHE A 358 19.77 -10.94 -25.03
CA PHE A 358 19.89 -10.56 -23.61
C PHE A 358 21.30 -10.06 -23.22
N LYS A 359 22.11 -9.68 -24.19
CA LYS A 359 23.38 -9.01 -23.91
C LYS A 359 23.10 -7.56 -23.56
N LYS A 360 23.62 -7.15 -22.41
CA LYS A 360 23.46 -5.80 -21.88
C LYS A 360 23.98 -4.75 -22.87
N LEU A 361 23.13 -3.77 -23.18
CA LEU A 361 23.49 -2.62 -23.99
C LEU A 361 23.89 -1.45 -23.07
N ASN A 362 25.08 -0.89 -23.32
CA ASN A 362 25.54 0.34 -22.66
C ASN A 362 25.22 1.59 -23.49
N VAL A 363 25.02 1.42 -24.80
CA VAL A 363 24.64 2.47 -25.75
C VAL A 363 23.50 1.91 -26.59
N LEU A 364 22.48 2.73 -26.86
CA LEU A 364 21.38 2.33 -27.72
C LEU A 364 21.86 2.22 -29.18
N PRO A 365 21.37 1.22 -29.93
CA PRO A 365 21.63 1.14 -31.35
C PRO A 365 21.17 2.42 -32.08
N SER A 366 22.09 3.08 -32.77
CA SER A 366 21.80 4.21 -33.67
C SER A 366 21.64 3.73 -35.12
N GLN A 367 20.91 4.47 -35.97
CA GLN A 367 20.68 4.13 -37.39
C GLN A 367 21.96 3.93 -38.22
N THR A 368 23.13 4.32 -37.73
CA THR A 368 24.37 4.37 -38.51
C THR A 368 25.25 3.15 -38.27
N GLN A 369 24.84 1.99 -38.79
CA GLN A 369 25.78 0.89 -39.05
C GLN A 369 25.27 -0.08 -40.11
N GLU A 370 24.81 0.42 -41.26
CA GLU A 370 24.63 -0.41 -42.46
C GLU A 370 24.63 0.40 -43.77
N MET A 371 25.70 1.17 -44.01
CA MET A 371 26.16 1.52 -45.36
C MET A 371 27.64 1.84 -45.28
N GLY A 372 28.51 0.86 -45.54
CA GLY A 372 29.94 1.07 -45.34
C GLY A 372 30.87 -0.07 -45.72
N ARG A 373 30.74 -0.55 -46.96
CA ARG A 373 31.73 -1.27 -47.80
C ARG A 373 32.11 -2.70 -47.46
#